data_AF-A0A348WGP0-F1
#
_entry.id   AF-A0A348WGP0-F1
#
_cell.length_a   1.000
_cell.length_b   1.000
_cell.length_c   1.000
_cell.angle_alpha   90.00
_cell.angle_beta   90.00
_cell.angle_gamma   90.00
#
_symmetry.space_group_name_H-M   'P 1'
#
loop_
_entity.id
_entity.type
_entity.pdbx_description
1 polymer ?
#
loop_
_entity_poly.entity_id
_entity_poly.type
_entity_poly.pdbx_seq_one_letter_code
_entity_poly.pdbx_strand_id
1 'polypeptide(L)' 'TVRDNIAFALELRNVDAFTRAELADRVIELVSLQGYGDRLPGDLSGGMQQRVG' A
#
# COMPACT_ATOMS: atom_id res chain seq x y z
N THR A 1 2.71 4.11 6.43
CA THR A 1 3.62 3.29 5.62
C THR A 1 3.05 3.12 4.21
N VAL A 2 3.73 2.41 3.31
CA VAL A 2 3.18 2.04 1.98
C VAL A 2 1.86 1.29 2.14
N ARG A 3 1.80 0.34 3.07
CA ARG A 3 0.58 -0.40 3.41
C ARG A 3 -0.55 0.53 3.86
N ASP A 4 -0.27 1.46 4.76
CA ASP A 4 -1.29 2.40 5.26
C ASP A 4 -1.82 3.32 4.16
N ASN A 5 -0.96 3.74 3.22
CA ASN A 5 -1.37 4.61 2.13
C ASN A 5 -2.40 3.91 1.23
N ILE A 6 -2.15 2.64 0.89
CA ILE A 6 -3.08 1.80 0.12
C ILE A 6 -4.36 1.54 0.93
N ALA A 7 -4.22 1.19 2.22
CA ALA A 7 -5.36 0.92 3.09
C ALA A 7 -6.26 2.16 3.29
N PHE A 8 -5.69 3.36 3.30
CA PHE A 8 -6.44 4.62 3.40
C PHE A 8 -7.36 4.83 2.20
N ALA A 9 -6.91 4.54 0.99
CA ALA A 9 -7.77 4.61 -0.20
C ALA A 9 -8.96 3.64 -0.13
N LEU A 10 -8.79 2.48 0.50
CA LEU A 10 -9.86 1.49 0.72
C LEU A 10 -10.80 1.91 1.86
N GLU A 11 -10.27 2.54 2.91
CA GLU A 11 -11.05 3.11 4.02
C GLU A 11 -12.02 4.20 3.52
N LEU A 12 -11.56 5.08 2.62
CA LEU A 12 -12.42 6.08 1.97
C LEU A 12 -13.58 5.45 1.16
N ARG A 13 -13.46 4.16 0.82
CA ARG A 13 -14.49 3.37 0.14
C ARG A 13 -15.31 2.50 1.11
N ASN A 14 -15.19 2.73 2.42
CA ASN A 14 -15.85 1.99 3.50
C ASN A 14 -15.51 0.48 3.53
N VAL A 15 -14.31 0.10 3.09
CA VAL A 15 -13.82 -1.28 3.26
C VAL A 15 -13.43 -1.49 4.71
N ASP A 16 -13.84 -2.61 5.30
CA ASP A 16 -13.54 -2.92 6.70
C ASP A 16 -12.05 -3.14 6.96
N ALA A 17 -11.66 -3.05 8.24
CA ALA A 17 -10.26 -3.04 8.64
C ALA A 17 -9.49 -4.34 8.32
N PHE A 18 -10.17 -5.48 8.33
CA PHE A 18 -9.55 -6.76 8.02
C PHE A 18 -9.35 -6.88 6.51
N THR A 19 -10.39 -6.60 5.73
CA THR A 19 -10.35 -6.66 4.27
C THR A 19 -9.34 -5.67 3.68
N ARG A 20 -9.24 -4.44 4.20
CA ARG A 20 -8.26 -3.46 3.70
C ARG A 20 -6.81 -3.90 3.96
N ALA A 21 -6.53 -4.60 5.07
CA ALA A 21 -5.18 -5.09 5.36
C ALA A 21 -4.77 -6.17 4.35
N GLU A 22 -5.65 -7.15 4.11
CA GLU A 22 -5.46 -8.20 3.11
C GLU A 22 -5.30 -7.62 1.69
N LEU A 23 -6.15 -6.66 1.32
CA LEU A 23 -6.07 -6.00 0.01
C LEU A 23 -4.80 -5.16 -0.14
N ALA A 24 -4.36 -4.45 0.90
CA ALA A 24 -3.13 -3.68 0.86
C ALA A 24 -1.91 -4.59 0.59
N ASP A 25 -1.85 -5.75 1.23
CA ASP A 25 -0.78 -6.73 1.00
C ASP A 25 -0.79 -7.29 -0.43
N ARG A 26 -1.98 -7.59 -0.97
CA ARG A 26 -2.10 -8.01 -2.38
C ARG A 26 -1.67 -6.92 -3.35
N VAL A 27 -2.03 -5.67 -3.10
CA VAL A 27 -1.61 -4.55 -3.96
C VAL A 27 -0.09 -4.39 -3.93
N ILE A 28 0.52 -4.45 -2.75
CA ILE A 28 1.98 -4.42 -2.59
C ILE A 28 2.65 -5.51 -3.42
N GLU A 29 2.09 -6.72 -3.43
CA GLU A 29 2.57 -7.83 -4.24
C GLU A 29 2.45 -7.55 -5.75
N LEU A 30 1.29 -7.07 -6.19
CA LEU A 30 1.00 -6.74 -7.60
C LEU A 30 1.95 -5.67 -8.15
N VAL A 31 2.32 -4.68 -7.33
CA VAL A 31 3.24 -3.62 -7.74
C VAL A 31 4.72 -3.96 -7.51
N SER A 32 5.03 -5.22 -7.17
CA SER A 32 6.39 -5.70 -6.91
C SER A 32 7.13 -4.87 -5.85
N LEU A 33 6.44 -4.63 -4.72
CA LEU A 33 6.96 -3.94 -3.55
C LEU A 33 6.92 -4.83 -2.29
N GLN A 34 6.91 -6.16 -2.46
CA GLN A 34 7.01 -7.10 -1.34
C GLN A 34 8.21 -6.74 -0.46
N GLY A 35 8.02 -6.71 0.86
CA GLY A 35 9.04 -6.30 1.83
C GLY A 35 9.17 -4.78 2.05
N TYR A 36 8.41 -3.95 1.32
CA TYR A 36 8.37 -2.49 1.53
C TYR A 36 7.08 -2.00 2.21
N GLY A 37 6.18 -2.90 2.60
CA GLY A 37 4.89 -2.54 3.18
C GLY A 37 4.98 -1.62 4.39
N ASP A 38 6.03 -1.79 5.21
CA ASP A 38 6.25 -1.00 6.43
C ASP A 38 7.12 0.25 6.22
N ARG A 39 7.61 0.49 5.00
CA ARG A 39 8.41 1.68 4.67
C ARG A 39 7.50 2.91 4.53
N LEU A 40 8.07 4.11 4.69
CA LEU A 40 7.34 5.33 4.33
C LEU A 40 7.43 5.53 2.81
N PRO A 41 6.42 6.14 2.16
CA PRO A 41 6.49 6.44 0.72
C PRO A 41 7.72 7.27 0.32
N GLY A 42 8.21 8.13 1.22
CA GLY A 42 9.44 8.91 1.02
C GLY A 42 10.73 8.07 0.96
N ASP A 43 10.70 6.83 1.48
CA ASP A 43 11.85 5.91 1.48
C ASP A 43 11.94 5.08 0.18
N LEU A 44 10.96 5.23 -0.71
CA LEU A 44 10.90 4.55 -1.99
C LEU A 44 11.64 5.35 -3.08
N SER A 45 12.24 4.64 -4.04
CA SER A 45 12.77 5.30 -5.24
C SER A 45 11.64 5.95 -6.05
N GLY A 46 11.93 6.96 -6.88
CA GLY A 46 10.89 7.65 -7.65
C GLY A 46 10.04 6.73 -8.54
N GLY A 47 10.64 5.70 -9.12
CA GLY A 47 9.90 4.68 -9.89
C GLY A 47 9.02 3.78 -9.02
N MET A 48 9.41 3.54 -7.77
CA MET A 48 8.57 2.82 -6.80
C MET A 48 7.40 3.69 -6.32
N GLN A 49 7.61 4.98 -6.10
CA GLN A 49 6.57 5.93 -5.69
C GLN A 49 5.44 6.05 -6.72
N GLN A 50 5.78 6.08 -8.01
CA GLN A 50 4.79 6.11 -9.10
C GLN A 50 3.85 4.90 -9.14
N ARG A 51 4.21 3.79 -8.48
CA ARG A 51 3.37 2.58 -8.41
C ARG A 51 2.49 2.52 -7.16
N VAL A 52 2.78 3.33 -6.14
CA VAL A 52 2.05 3.36 -4.85
C VAL A 52 1.07 4.53 -4.79
N GLY A 53 1.44 5.67 -5.38
CA GLY A 53 0.67 6.91 -5.33
C GLY A 53 -0.60 6.91 -6.16
#